data_AF-A0A2N5KEG8-F1
#
_entry.id   AF-A0A2N5KEG8-F1
#
_cell.length_a   1.000
_cell.length_b   1.000
_cell.length_c   1.000
_cell.angle_alpha   90.00
_cell.angle_beta   90.00
_cell.angle_gamma   90.00
#
_symmetry.space_group_name_H-M   'P 1'
#
loop_
_entity.id
_entity.type
_entity.pdbx_description
1 polymer ?
#
loop_
_entity_poly.entity_id
_entity_poly.type
_entity_poly.pdbx_seq_one_letter_code
_entity_poly.pdbx_strand_id
1 'polypeptide(L)'
;MAKPNPSPIPACRVAATPEQLQREADRAVLYGACLLVVRPETRIKPQLDAAVRALVPSVQAYYNGSDADLAAHAVAYADACGGRAFLEQKAALFRARQAAAQA
;
A
#
# COMPACT_ATOMS: atom_id res chain seq x y z
N MET A 1 -22.49 -35.13 -2.91
CA MET A 1 -21.97 -33.75 -2.82
C MET A 1 -20.53 -33.82 -2.31
N ALA A 2 -19.54 -33.59 -3.17
CA ALA A 2 -18.13 -33.57 -2.74
C ALA A 2 -17.86 -32.27 -1.97
N LYS A 3 -17.35 -32.36 -0.74
CA LYS A 3 -16.86 -31.18 -0.01
C LYS A 3 -15.66 -30.61 -0.77
N PRO A 4 -15.58 -29.29 -0.99
CA PRO A 4 -14.38 -28.70 -1.56
C PRO A 4 -13.22 -29.00 -0.59
N ASN A 5 -12.19 -29.69 -1.10
CA ASN A 5 -10.95 -29.86 -0.35
C ASN A 5 -10.39 -28.46 -0.09
N PRO A 6 -10.18 -28.06 1.18
CA PRO A 6 -9.59 -26.75 1.45
C PRO A 6 -8.22 -26.71 0.78
N SER A 7 -7.98 -25.65 0.00
CA SER A 7 -6.66 -25.41 -0.56
C SER A 7 -5.63 -25.43 0.57
N PRO A 8 -4.47 -26.07 0.38
CA PRO A 8 -3.47 -26.18 1.44
C PRO A 8 -3.05 -24.78 1.90
N ILE A 9 -3.05 -24.56 3.21
CA ILE A 9 -2.57 -23.31 3.82
C ILE A 9 -1.06 -23.22 3.52
N PRO A 10 -0.56 -22.11 2.94
CA PRO A 10 0.86 -21.92 2.72
C PRO A 10 1.64 -22.04 4.04
N ALA A 11 2.83 -22.64 4.01
CA ALA A 11 3.64 -22.85 5.22
C ALA A 11 3.90 -21.55 6.01
N CYS A 12 4.09 -20.43 5.31
CA CYS A 12 4.26 -19.10 5.91
C CYS A 12 3.02 -18.56 6.64
N ARG A 13 1.85 -19.21 6.48
CA ARG A 13 0.59 -18.85 7.14
C ARG A 13 0.22 -19.80 8.29
N VAL A 14 1.00 -20.86 8.50
CA VAL A 14 0.80 -21.75 9.64
C VAL A 14 1.06 -20.94 10.91
N ALA A 15 0.08 -20.93 11.82
CA ALA A 15 0.08 -20.14 13.07
C ALA A 15 0.07 -18.61 12.92
N ALA A 16 -0.21 -18.06 11.73
CA ALA A 16 -0.41 -16.63 11.57
C ALA A 16 -1.67 -16.18 12.33
N THR A 17 -1.55 -15.14 13.15
CA THR A 17 -2.70 -14.58 13.86
C THR A 17 -3.57 -13.75 12.92
N PRO A 18 -4.88 -13.58 13.23
CA PRO A 18 -5.75 -12.71 12.44
C PRO A 18 -5.19 -11.28 12.27
N GLU A 19 -4.54 -10.74 13.29
CA GLU A 19 -3.94 -9.40 13.28
C GLU A 19 -2.70 -9.32 12.37
N GLN A 20 -1.93 -10.40 12.26
CA GLN A 20 -0.82 -10.47 11.30
C GLN A 20 -1.34 -10.52 9.86
N LEU A 21 -2.38 -11.31 9.61
CA LEU A 21 -3.01 -11.40 8.29
C LEU A 21 -3.67 -10.07 7.89
N GLN A 22 -4.28 -9.36 8.84
CA GLN A 22 -4.84 -8.04 8.59
C GLN A 22 -3.75 -7.01 8.26
N ARG A 23 -2.66 -6.96 9.03
CA ARG A 23 -1.52 -6.08 8.73
C ARG A 23 -0.91 -6.36 7.35
N GLU A 24 -0.84 -7.62 6.94
CA GLU A 24 -0.43 -7.99 5.58
C GLU A 24 -1.39 -7.47 4.50
N ALA A 25 -2.69 -7.58 4.73
CA ALA A 25 -3.71 -7.07 3.83
C ALA A 25 -3.62 -5.55 3.69
N ASP A 26 -3.50 -4.82 4.81
CA ASP A 26 -3.34 -3.37 4.84
C ASP A 26 -2.04 -2.93 4.13
N ARG A 27 -0.95 -3.67 4.34
CA ARG A 27 0.31 -3.42 3.63
C ARG A 27 0.17 -3.60 2.12
N ALA A 28 -0.63 -4.57 1.66
CA ALA A 28 -0.93 -4.72 0.24
C ALA A 28 -1.73 -3.52 -0.31
N VAL A 29 -2.63 -2.94 0.48
CA VAL A 29 -3.34 -1.70 0.14
C VAL A 29 -2.36 -0.53 0.01
N LEU A 30 -1.45 -0.35 0.98
CA LEU A 30 -0.40 0.68 0.91
C LEU A 30 0.43 0.56 -0.37
N TYR A 31 0.86 -0.67 -0.70
CA TYR A 31 1.65 -0.92 -1.90
C TYR A 31 0.89 -0.58 -3.18
N GLY A 32 -0.39 -0.97 -3.25
CA GLY A 32 -1.26 -0.62 -4.38
C GLY A 32 -1.41 0.90 -4.55
N ALA A 33 -1.63 1.62 -3.46
CA ALA A 33 -1.77 3.08 -3.49
C ALA A 33 -0.47 3.76 -3.95
N CYS A 34 0.67 3.35 -3.40
CA CYS A 34 2.00 3.82 -3.85
C CYS A 34 2.24 3.55 -5.34
N LEU A 35 1.86 2.36 -5.84
CA LEU A 35 2.01 2.01 -7.25
C LEU A 35 1.13 2.88 -8.15
N LEU A 36 -0.14 3.12 -7.78
CA LEU A 36 -1.03 3.98 -8.57
C LEU A 36 -0.55 5.44 -8.65
N VAL A 37 0.04 5.97 -7.57
CA VAL A 37 0.60 7.33 -7.60
C VAL A 37 1.78 7.44 -8.56
N VAL A 38 2.60 6.39 -8.69
CA VAL A 38 3.78 6.39 -9.58
C VAL A 38 3.45 5.93 -11.01
N ARG A 39 2.46 5.04 -11.15
CA ARG A 39 2.03 4.37 -12.39
C ARG A 39 0.50 4.26 -12.40
N PRO A 40 -0.20 5.31 -12.85
CA PRO A 40 -1.67 5.36 -12.82
C PRO A 40 -2.36 4.22 -13.60
N GLU A 41 -1.67 3.59 -14.54
CA GLU A 41 -2.13 2.46 -15.35
C GLU A 41 -2.07 1.11 -14.64
N THR A 42 -1.52 1.06 -13.41
CA THR A 42 -1.38 -0.19 -12.65
C THR A 42 -2.75 -0.82 -12.38
N ARG A 43 -2.88 -2.10 -12.72
CA ARG A 43 -4.08 -2.89 -12.42
C ARG A 43 -4.05 -3.37 -10.98
N ILE A 44 -5.06 -2.98 -10.21
CA ILE A 44 -5.26 -3.43 -8.83
C ILE A 44 -6.24 -4.61 -8.81
N LYS A 45 -6.01 -5.57 -7.93
CA LYS A 45 -6.93 -6.68 -7.73
C LYS A 45 -8.31 -6.15 -7.27
N PRO A 46 -9.44 -6.64 -7.82
CA PRO A 46 -10.76 -6.12 -7.47
C PRO A 46 -11.05 -6.08 -5.97
N GLN A 47 -10.54 -7.06 -5.21
CA GLN A 47 -10.76 -7.15 -3.76
C GLN A 47 -10.05 -6.05 -2.95
N LEU A 48 -9.05 -5.40 -3.55
CA LEU A 48 -8.27 -4.32 -2.92
C LEU A 48 -8.58 -2.94 -3.52
N ASP A 49 -9.21 -2.87 -4.69
CA ASP A 49 -9.32 -1.66 -5.50
C ASP A 49 -9.95 -0.48 -4.74
N ALA A 50 -11.07 -0.71 -4.06
CA ALA A 50 -11.75 0.32 -3.27
C ALA A 50 -10.86 0.89 -2.15
N ALA A 51 -10.22 0.01 -1.37
CA ALA A 51 -9.34 0.42 -0.27
C ALA A 51 -8.07 1.14 -0.79
N VAL A 52 -7.51 0.63 -1.88
CA VAL A 52 -6.35 1.25 -2.54
C VAL A 52 -6.70 2.66 -3.02
N ARG A 53 -7.80 2.83 -3.75
CA ARG A 53 -8.23 4.13 -4.27
C ARG A 53 -8.53 5.13 -3.17
N ALA A 54 -9.10 4.68 -2.04
CA ALA A 54 -9.35 5.53 -0.89
C ALA A 54 -8.05 6.08 -0.26
N LEU A 55 -6.95 5.33 -0.34
CA LEU A 55 -5.66 5.73 0.24
C LEU A 55 -4.79 6.58 -0.71
N VAL A 56 -5.06 6.58 -2.02
CA VAL A 56 -4.28 7.33 -3.02
C VAL A 56 -4.10 8.82 -2.68
N PRO A 57 -5.14 9.59 -2.30
CA PRO A 57 -4.99 11.02 -1.99
C PRO A 57 -3.99 11.28 -0.87
N SER A 58 -3.99 10.43 0.17
CA SER A 58 -3.04 10.51 1.29
C SER A 58 -1.61 10.26 0.84
N VAL A 59 -1.38 9.19 0.07
CA VAL A 59 -0.04 8.86 -0.44
C VAL A 59 0.47 9.95 -1.39
N GLN A 60 -0.40 10.49 -2.25
CA GLN A 60 -0.05 11.57 -3.17
C GLN A 60 0.32 12.85 -2.40
N ALA A 61 -0.43 13.22 -1.36
CA ALA A 61 -0.11 14.35 -0.49
C ALA A 61 1.28 14.18 0.17
N TYR A 62 1.57 12.97 0.66
CA TYR A 62 2.86 12.65 1.26
C TYR A 62 4.03 12.71 0.24
N TYR A 63 3.82 12.22 -0.98
CA TYR A 63 4.86 12.25 -2.03
C TYR A 63 5.21 13.67 -2.45
N ASN A 64 4.19 14.53 -2.56
CA ASN A 64 4.35 15.95 -2.88
C ASN A 64 4.97 16.77 -1.74
N GLY A 65 5.21 16.17 -0.56
CA GLY A 65 5.80 16.89 0.58
C GLY A 65 4.85 17.89 1.24
N SER A 66 3.53 17.64 1.19
CA SER A 66 2.54 18.49 1.84
C SER A 66 2.48 18.21 3.35
N ASP A 67 2.41 19.26 4.17
CA ASP A 67 2.20 19.14 5.64
C ASP A 67 0.71 19.00 6.02
N ALA A 68 -0.11 18.45 5.13
CA ALA A 68 -1.56 18.33 5.34
C ALA A 68 -1.94 17.06 6.11
N ASP A 69 -3.14 17.05 6.70
CA ASP A 69 -3.71 15.89 7.40
C ASP A 69 -3.71 14.61 6.54
N LEU A 70 -3.87 14.76 5.23
CA LEU A 70 -3.79 13.64 4.29
C LEU A 70 -2.40 12.99 4.25
N ALA A 71 -1.33 13.78 4.31
CA ALA A 71 0.03 13.25 4.34
C ALA A 71 0.29 12.54 5.68
N ALA A 72 -0.16 13.13 6.80
CA ALA A 72 -0.09 12.50 8.12
C ALA A 72 -0.86 11.18 8.17
N HIS A 73 -2.02 11.10 7.51
CA HIS A 73 -2.77 9.85 7.38
C HIS A 73 -1.98 8.76 6.63
N ALA A 74 -1.27 9.10 5.55
CA ALA A 74 -0.42 8.13 4.85
C ALA A 74 0.69 7.57 5.76
N VAL A 75 1.29 8.44 6.58
CA VAL A 75 2.28 8.06 7.59
C VAL A 75 1.69 7.08 8.60
N ALA A 76 0.58 7.47 9.24
CA ALA A 76 -0.07 6.66 10.26
C ALA A 76 -0.50 5.29 9.73
N TYR A 77 -1.06 5.25 8.51
CA TYR A 77 -1.43 4.01 7.84
C TYR A 77 -0.20 3.11 7.60
N ALA A 78 0.90 3.68 7.11
CA ALA A 78 2.13 2.95 6.86
C ALA A 78 2.76 2.43 8.16
N ASP A 79 2.73 3.19 9.26
CA ASP A 79 3.23 2.73 10.54
C ASP A 79 2.39 1.57 11.10
N ALA A 80 1.05 1.68 11.02
CA ALA A 80 0.13 0.65 11.50
C ALA A 80 0.32 -0.70 10.78
N CYS A 81 0.62 -0.69 9.47
CA CYS A 81 0.87 -1.91 8.70
C CYS A 81 2.36 -2.31 8.60
N GLY A 82 3.28 -1.57 9.25
CA GLY A 82 4.73 -1.78 9.17
C GLY A 82 5.34 -1.51 7.79
N GLY A 83 4.72 -0.65 6.98
CA GLY A 83 5.12 -0.26 5.64
C GLY A 83 5.90 1.07 5.54
N ARG A 84 6.30 1.68 6.67
CA ARG A 84 6.93 3.00 6.72
C ARG A 84 8.13 3.18 5.78
N ALA A 85 9.11 2.29 5.88
CA ALA A 85 10.32 2.35 5.06
C ALA A 85 10.01 2.25 3.55
N PHE A 86 8.98 1.48 3.18
CA PHE A 86 8.55 1.38 1.79
C PHE A 86 7.94 2.69 1.28
N LEU A 87 7.06 3.31 2.09
CA LEU A 87 6.45 4.60 1.76
C LEU A 87 7.53 5.67 1.54
N GLU A 88 8.49 5.77 2.45
CA GLU A 88 9.62 6.73 2.38
C GLU A 88 10.47 6.51 1.13
N GLN A 89 10.86 5.26 0.85
CA GLN A 89 11.65 4.93 -0.32
C GLN A 89 10.95 5.35 -1.62
N LYS A 90 9.64 5.09 -1.74
CA LYS A 90 8.88 5.45 -2.94
C LYS A 90 8.66 6.95 -3.07
N ALA A 91 8.46 7.66 -1.97
CA ALA A 91 8.37 9.12 -1.97
C ALA A 91 9.69 9.76 -2.44
N ALA A 92 10.83 9.27 -1.95
CA ALA A 92 12.14 9.72 -2.39
C ALA A 92 12.36 9.51 -3.90
N LEU A 93 12.02 8.32 -4.40
CA LEU A 93 12.10 8.01 -5.84
C LEU A 93 11.19 8.91 -6.68
N PHE A 94 9.96 9.16 -6.22
CA PHE A 94 9.00 10.01 -6.91
C PHE A 94 9.52 11.45 -7.04
N ARG A 95 10.00 12.03 -5.94
CA ARG A 95 10.56 13.40 -5.92
C ARG A 95 11.81 13.52 -6.80
N ALA A 96 12.69 12.52 -6.76
CA ALA A 96 13.88 12.49 -7.63
C ALA A 96 13.50 12.50 -9.12
N ARG A 97 12.46 11.76 -9.51
CA ARG A 97 11.94 11.75 -10.88
C ARG A 97 11.30 13.07 -11.30
N GLN A 98 10.55 13.71 -10.40
CA GLN A 98 9.97 15.02 -10.68
C GLN A 98 11.05 16.08 -10.89
N ALA A 99 12.06 16.11 -10.03
CA ALA A 99 13.20 17.03 -10.17
C ALA A 99 13.93 16.82 -11.51
N ALA A 100 14.15 15.56 -11.92
CA ALA A 100 14.78 15.25 -13.20
C ALA A 100 13.94 15.64 -14.43
N ALA A 101 12.61 15.67 -14.32
CA ALA A 101 11.72 16.07 -15.41
C ALA A 101 11.55 17.59 -15.56
N GLN A 102 11.97 18.36 -14.56
CA GLN A 102 11.90 19.83 -14.54
C GLN A 102 13.22 20.51 -14.93
N ALA A 103 14.31 19.72 -15.04
CA ALA A 103 15.64 20.15 -15.46
C ALA A 103 15.79 20.00 -16.98
#